data_AF-A0A355C670-F1
#
_entry.id   AF-A0A355C670-F1
#
_cell.length_a   1.000
_cell.length_b   1.000
_cell.length_c   1.000
_cell.angle_alpha   90.00
_cell.angle_beta   90.00
_cell.angle_gamma   90.00
#
_symmetry.space_group_name_H-M   'P 1'
#
loop_
_entity.id
_entity.type
_entity.pdbx_description
1 polymer ?
#
loop_
_entity_poly.entity_id
_entity_poly.type
_entity_poly.pdbx_seq_one_letter_code
_entity_poly.pdbx_strand_id
1 'polypeptide(L)'
;MKFWVFHIILAVTLCAKCSFAKSQSNDWRSYLEQLAEEGMDDTTIENMFQELTMLEGNPMNLNRVSREQLEQFPLINFEQAAHIAEFLDKNRPVYTVFELRNVSFLDFKTVELILPFFFAGKAEEEQPTVQEMLSRGRHEVQSRFDKTLQNRAGYGEFADSILQRYPNRKYRGEDFYTSMKYAFTYRDKIQFGLVGEKDPGEPFLQKNYPVGYDHYGLHLIIRELGKLKTLAVGDYRLSFGQGLILNNDFMISKSWGTNTIIRRTQGPKRHFSTAE
;
A
#
# COMPACT_ATOMS: atom_id res chain seq x y z
N MET A 1 42.58 18.35 21.30
CA MET A 1 42.62 17.84 19.92
C MET A 1 41.51 16.84 19.56
N LYS A 2 40.96 16.03 20.48
CA LYS A 2 39.91 15.04 20.17
C LYS A 2 38.51 15.63 19.86
N PHE A 3 38.14 16.76 20.47
CA PHE A 3 36.83 17.39 20.25
C PHE A 3 36.69 18.10 18.89
N TRP A 4 37.78 18.63 18.34
CA TRP A 4 37.76 19.35 17.06
C TRP A 4 37.56 18.40 15.87
N VAL A 5 38.15 17.20 15.95
CA VAL A 5 37.95 16.13 14.96
C VAL A 5 36.51 15.63 14.97
N PHE A 6 35.87 15.54 16.15
CA PHE A 6 34.46 15.11 16.26
C PHE A 6 33.50 16.12 15.64
N HIS A 7 33.74 17.42 15.81
CA HIS A 7 32.93 18.46 15.18
C HIS A 7 33.12 18.54 13.65
N ILE A 8 34.33 18.27 13.16
CA ILE A 8 34.59 18.18 11.72
C ILE A 8 33.90 16.96 11.10
N ILE A 9 33.93 15.80 11.77
CA ILE A 9 33.22 14.60 11.30
C ILE A 9 31.70 14.83 11.32
N LEU A 10 31.17 15.45 12.38
CA LEU A 10 29.74 15.78 12.49
C LEU A 10 29.30 16.75 11.37
N ALA A 11 30.11 17.78 11.08
CA ALA A 11 29.83 18.75 10.02
C ALA A 11 29.92 18.12 8.61
N VAL A 12 30.87 17.20 8.38
CA VAL A 12 30.98 16.48 7.10
C VAL A 12 29.82 15.49 6.91
N THR A 13 29.34 14.83 7.98
CA THR A 13 28.13 13.99 7.90
C THR A 13 26.85 14.79 7.73
N LEU A 14 26.80 16.04 8.22
CA LEU A 14 25.64 16.93 8.05
C LEU A 14 25.59 17.52 6.63
N CYS A 15 26.74 17.86 6.04
CA CYS A 15 26.83 18.35 4.66
C CYS A 15 26.66 17.24 3.60
N ALA A 16 26.89 15.97 3.95
CA ALA A 16 26.59 14.83 3.06
C ALA A 16 25.08 14.55 2.92
N LYS A 17 24.21 15.22 3.69
CA LYS A 17 22.76 15.24 3.50
C LYS A 17 22.28 16.50 2.76
N CYS A 18 23.04 16.95 1.76
CA CYS A 18 22.47 17.78 0.71
C CYS A 18 21.53 16.90 -0.12
N SER A 19 20.28 16.79 0.30
CA SER A 19 19.20 16.39 -0.59
C SER A 19 19.20 17.38 -1.75
N PHE A 20 19.50 16.89 -2.94
CA PHE A 20 19.10 17.59 -4.15
C PHE A 20 17.61 17.89 -4.00
N ALA A 21 17.23 19.17 -4.08
CA ALA A 21 15.85 19.54 -4.27
C ALA A 21 15.41 18.83 -5.55
N LYS A 22 14.70 17.70 -5.41
CA LYS A 22 13.91 17.17 -6.51
C LYS A 22 12.94 18.29 -6.82
N SER A 23 13.04 18.83 -8.04
CA SER A 23 11.93 19.50 -8.71
C SER A 23 10.64 18.76 -8.34
N GLN A 24 9.54 19.48 -8.07
CA GLN A 24 8.21 18.88 -7.89
C GLN A 24 7.96 17.94 -9.07
N SER A 25 8.36 16.68 -8.93
CA SER A 25 7.94 15.63 -9.80
C SER A 25 6.46 15.53 -9.53
N ASN A 26 5.67 15.55 -10.59
CA ASN A 26 4.25 15.31 -10.54
C ASN A 26 4.04 13.83 -10.14
N ASP A 27 4.36 13.52 -8.88
CA ASP A 27 4.39 12.19 -8.31
C ASP A 27 3.00 11.87 -7.77
N TRP A 28 2.60 10.61 -7.89
CA TRP A 28 1.33 10.15 -7.37
C TRP A 28 1.25 10.30 -5.84
N ARG A 29 2.40 10.38 -5.15
CA ARG A 29 2.48 10.68 -3.71
C ARG A 29 2.00 12.09 -3.38
N SER A 30 2.46 13.09 -4.13
CA SER A 30 1.99 14.47 -3.96
C SER A 30 0.51 14.61 -4.30
N TYR A 31 0.00 13.80 -5.23
CA TYR A 31 -1.43 13.70 -5.48
C TYR A 31 -2.21 13.18 -4.26
N LEU A 32 -1.72 12.15 -3.58
CA LEU A 32 -2.35 11.67 -2.34
C LEU A 32 -2.27 12.68 -1.19
N GLU A 33 -1.14 13.39 -1.06
CA GLU A 33 -1.01 14.48 -0.07
C GLU A 33 -2.07 15.55 -0.30
N GLN A 34 -2.29 15.96 -1.55
CA GLN A 34 -3.36 16.91 -1.89
C GLN A 34 -4.75 16.37 -1.52
N LEU A 35 -5.04 15.10 -1.77
CA LEU A 35 -6.33 14.50 -1.38
C LEU A 35 -6.53 14.47 0.14
N ALA A 36 -5.46 14.23 0.91
CA ALA A 36 -5.50 14.30 2.37
C ALA A 36 -5.78 15.73 2.85
N GLU A 37 -5.12 16.73 2.25
CA GLU A 37 -5.38 18.16 2.54
C GLU A 37 -6.81 18.59 2.18
N GLU A 38 -7.40 18.01 1.13
CA GLU A 38 -8.79 18.23 0.73
C GLU A 38 -9.83 17.57 1.66
N GLY A 39 -9.37 16.90 2.74
CA GLY A 39 -10.24 16.32 3.78
C GLY A 39 -10.77 14.93 3.44
N MET A 40 -10.07 14.18 2.58
CA MET A 40 -10.32 12.76 2.40
C MET A 40 -9.96 11.98 3.68
N ASP A 41 -10.71 10.92 3.96
CA ASP A 41 -10.53 10.10 5.16
C ASP A 41 -9.14 9.42 5.20
N ASP A 42 -8.52 9.40 6.38
CA ASP A 42 -7.16 8.87 6.57
C ASP A 42 -7.03 7.41 6.17
N THR A 43 -8.04 6.57 6.48
CA THR A 43 -8.03 5.15 6.10
C THR A 43 -8.08 5.00 4.58
N THR A 44 -8.78 5.93 3.91
CA THR A 44 -8.88 5.96 2.47
C THR A 44 -7.56 6.30 1.81
N ILE A 45 -6.88 7.33 2.32
CA ILE A 45 -5.56 7.73 1.85
C ILE A 45 -4.53 6.63 2.07
N GLU A 46 -4.51 6.02 3.26
CA GLU A 46 -3.57 4.94 3.58
C GLU A 46 -3.71 3.78 2.60
N ASN A 47 -4.94 3.33 2.36
CA ASN A 47 -5.14 2.20 1.48
C ASN A 47 -4.89 2.55 -0.01
N MET A 48 -5.20 3.77 -0.48
CA MET A 48 -4.77 4.22 -1.82
C MET A 48 -3.25 4.21 -1.94
N PHE A 49 -2.54 4.69 -0.91
CA PHE A 49 -1.08 4.66 -0.85
C PHE A 49 -0.54 3.24 -0.96
N GLN A 50 -1.14 2.29 -0.23
CA GLN A 50 -0.77 0.88 -0.28
C GLN A 50 -1.05 0.23 -1.65
N GLU A 51 -2.14 0.59 -2.32
CA GLU A 51 -2.49 0.08 -3.65
C GLU A 51 -1.54 0.63 -4.73
N LEU A 52 -1.25 1.93 -4.70
CA LEU A 52 -0.34 2.55 -5.66
C LEU A 52 1.11 2.09 -5.45
N THR A 53 1.59 2.00 -4.20
CA THR A 53 2.92 1.43 -3.91
C THR A 53 3.07 0.02 -4.48
N MET A 54 2.02 -0.80 -4.39
CA MET A 54 2.02 -2.15 -4.96
C MET A 54 2.15 -2.15 -6.48
N LEU A 55 1.39 -1.28 -7.16
CA LEU A 55 1.38 -1.14 -8.61
C LEU A 55 2.71 -0.59 -9.12
N GLU A 56 3.30 0.39 -8.43
CA GLU A 56 4.63 0.94 -8.73
C GLU A 56 5.70 -0.16 -8.59
N GLY A 57 5.54 -1.06 -7.61
CA GLY A 57 6.38 -2.23 -7.44
C GLY A 57 6.17 -3.34 -8.48
N ASN A 58 5.03 -3.35 -9.17
CA ASN A 58 4.68 -4.37 -10.17
C ASN A 58 4.08 -3.68 -11.42
N PRO A 59 4.88 -2.91 -12.17
CA PRO A 59 4.37 -2.14 -13.29
C PRO A 59 3.79 -3.06 -14.37
N MET A 60 2.75 -2.60 -15.05
CA MET A 60 2.06 -3.34 -16.10
C MET A 60 2.78 -3.21 -17.44
N ASN A 61 2.84 -4.30 -18.22
CA ASN A 61 3.42 -4.27 -19.55
C ASN A 61 2.41 -3.71 -20.56
N LEU A 62 2.71 -2.58 -21.20
CA LEU A 62 1.83 -1.98 -22.22
C LEU A 62 1.53 -2.91 -23.40
N ASN A 63 2.45 -3.82 -23.72
CA ASN A 63 2.30 -4.79 -24.79
C ASN A 63 1.41 -6.00 -24.44
N ARG A 64 1.03 -6.17 -23.16
CA ARG A 64 0.18 -7.28 -22.70
C ARG A 64 -1.01 -6.86 -21.84
N VAL A 65 -1.04 -5.63 -21.34
CA VAL A 65 -2.11 -5.16 -20.46
C VAL A 65 -3.46 -5.33 -21.15
N SER A 66 -4.39 -5.97 -20.45
CA SER A 66 -5.76 -6.16 -20.95
C SER A 66 -6.56 -4.86 -20.80
N ARG A 67 -7.64 -4.75 -21.57
CA ARG A 67 -8.58 -3.63 -21.44
C ARG A 67 -9.17 -3.60 -20.03
N GLU A 68 -9.48 -4.76 -19.47
CA GLU A 68 -10.04 -4.91 -18.13
C GLU A 68 -9.07 -4.42 -17.05
N GLN A 69 -7.77 -4.68 -17.20
CA GLN A 69 -6.74 -4.18 -16.29
C GLN A 69 -6.63 -2.65 -16.35
N LEU A 70 -6.70 -2.05 -17.54
CA LEU A 70 -6.71 -0.59 -17.69
C LEU A 70 -7.97 0.03 -17.08
N GLU A 71 -9.14 -0.58 -17.29
CA GLU A 71 -10.40 -0.10 -16.72
C GLU A 71 -10.46 -0.19 -15.19
N GLN A 72 -9.64 -1.06 -14.58
CA GLN A 72 -9.52 -1.20 -13.12
C GLN A 72 -8.44 -0.28 -12.50
N PHE A 73 -7.69 0.45 -13.32
CA PHE A 73 -6.56 1.24 -12.84
C PHE A 73 -7.04 2.50 -12.07
N PRO A 74 -6.56 2.74 -10.83
CA PRO A 74 -7.18 3.70 -9.92
C PRO A 74 -6.99 5.18 -10.28
N LEU A 75 -5.99 5.52 -11.11
CA LEU A 75 -5.63 6.92 -11.43
C LEU A 75 -6.19 7.41 -12.77
N ILE A 76 -6.96 6.58 -13.49
CA ILE A 76 -7.58 6.96 -14.77
C ILE A 76 -9.07 6.67 -14.75
N ASN A 77 -9.82 7.48 -15.49
CA ASN A 77 -11.24 7.25 -15.68
C ASN A 77 -11.52 6.27 -16.85
N PHE A 78 -12.77 5.86 -16.99
CA PHE A 78 -13.19 4.90 -18.01
C PHE A 78 -12.89 5.35 -19.45
N GLU A 79 -13.12 6.62 -19.78
CA GLU A 79 -12.85 7.16 -21.12
C GLU A 79 -11.35 7.16 -21.41
N GLN A 80 -10.53 7.60 -20.43
CA GLN A 80 -9.07 7.55 -20.53
C GLN A 80 -8.57 6.11 -20.71
N ALA A 81 -9.09 5.15 -19.93
CA ALA A 81 -8.75 3.73 -20.08
C ALA A 81 -9.13 3.20 -21.47
N ALA A 82 -10.30 3.57 -22.00
CA ALA A 82 -10.75 3.18 -23.33
C ALA A 82 -9.85 3.74 -24.43
N HIS A 83 -9.45 5.02 -24.35
CA HIS A 83 -8.53 5.63 -25.30
C HIS A 83 -7.12 5.02 -25.24
N ILE A 84 -6.63 4.69 -24.05
CA ILE A 84 -5.35 3.97 -23.90
C ILE A 84 -5.47 2.59 -24.55
N ALA A 85 -6.54 1.84 -24.28
CA ALA A 85 -6.76 0.52 -24.87
C ALA A 85 -6.81 0.60 -26.41
N GLU A 86 -7.56 1.55 -26.98
CA GLU A 86 -7.65 1.75 -28.43
C GLU A 86 -6.28 2.12 -29.03
N PHE A 87 -5.51 2.96 -28.36
CA PHE A 87 -4.15 3.30 -28.78
C PHE A 87 -3.26 2.05 -28.81
N LEU A 88 -3.30 1.22 -27.76
CA LEU A 88 -2.49 0.00 -27.68
C LEU A 88 -2.91 -1.03 -28.73
N ASP A 89 -4.20 -1.19 -29.00
CA ASP A 89 -4.71 -2.12 -30.02
C ASP A 89 -4.18 -1.79 -31.42
N LYS A 90 -3.96 -0.49 -31.72
CA LYS A 90 -3.46 -0.03 -33.02
C LYS A 90 -1.93 0.02 -33.12
N ASN A 91 -1.23 0.27 -32.01
CA ASN A 91 0.19 0.62 -32.01
C ASN A 91 1.10 -0.42 -31.35
N ARG A 92 0.59 -1.57 -30.92
CA ARG A 92 1.44 -2.66 -30.42
C ARG A 92 2.35 -3.23 -31.53
N PRO A 93 3.63 -3.52 -31.24
CA PRO A 93 4.30 -3.34 -29.95
C PRO A 93 4.74 -1.88 -29.70
N VAL A 94 4.45 -1.39 -28.49
CA VAL A 94 4.95 -0.14 -27.93
C VAL A 94 6.39 -0.37 -27.44
N TYR A 95 7.28 0.54 -27.81
CA TYR A 95 8.71 0.46 -27.48
C TYR A 95 9.07 1.33 -26.27
N THR A 96 8.33 2.40 -26.02
CA THR A 96 8.55 3.27 -24.87
C THR A 96 7.25 3.72 -24.21
N VAL A 97 7.26 3.83 -22.88
CA VAL A 97 6.11 4.33 -22.10
C VAL A 97 5.70 5.75 -22.50
N PHE A 98 6.62 6.54 -23.06
CA PHE A 98 6.34 7.90 -23.51
C PHE A 98 5.42 7.98 -24.73
N GLU A 99 5.21 6.88 -25.45
CA GLU A 99 4.23 6.81 -26.54
C GLU A 99 2.79 7.05 -26.05
N LEU A 100 2.51 6.87 -24.75
CA LEU A 100 1.23 7.21 -24.15
C LEU A 100 0.85 8.70 -24.31
N ARG A 101 1.82 9.58 -24.59
CA ARG A 101 1.55 11.00 -24.93
C ARG A 101 0.76 11.18 -26.22
N ASN A 102 0.72 10.15 -27.08
CA ASN A 102 -0.02 10.18 -28.34
C ASN A 102 -1.46 9.66 -28.21
N VAL A 103 -1.86 9.25 -27.01
CA VAL A 103 -3.24 8.81 -26.72
C VAL A 103 -4.18 10.01 -26.83
N SER A 104 -5.24 9.86 -27.63
CA SER A 104 -6.26 10.91 -27.76
C SER A 104 -6.97 11.13 -26.43
N PHE A 105 -7.30 12.39 -26.11
CA PHE A 105 -8.00 12.77 -24.88
C PHE A 105 -7.29 12.39 -23.56
N LEU A 106 -5.97 12.17 -23.60
CA LEU A 106 -5.15 11.98 -22.41
C LEU A 106 -4.27 13.21 -22.18
N ASP A 107 -4.45 13.87 -21.04
CA ASP A 107 -3.69 15.08 -20.71
C ASP A 107 -2.28 14.75 -20.23
N PHE A 108 -1.37 15.71 -20.41
CA PHE A 108 0.04 15.54 -20.06
C PHE A 108 0.25 15.22 -18.57
N LYS A 109 -0.54 15.83 -17.68
CA LYS A 109 -0.45 15.60 -16.23
C LYS A 109 -0.85 14.17 -15.88
N THR A 110 -1.96 13.68 -16.44
CA THR A 110 -2.35 12.28 -16.27
C THR A 110 -1.29 11.33 -16.82
N VAL A 111 -0.71 11.59 -18.01
CA VAL A 111 0.38 10.74 -18.52
C VAL A 111 1.52 10.67 -17.51
N GLU A 112 2.03 11.82 -17.07
CA GLU A 112 3.13 11.89 -16.11
C GLU A 112 2.83 11.13 -14.81
N LEU A 113 1.60 11.27 -14.30
CA LEU A 113 1.10 10.59 -13.11
C LEU A 113 1.11 9.07 -13.26
N ILE A 114 0.77 8.53 -14.44
CA ILE A 114 0.62 7.08 -14.65
C ILE A 114 1.89 6.38 -15.12
N LEU A 115 2.89 7.12 -15.63
CA LEU A 115 4.14 6.55 -16.14
C LEU A 115 4.83 5.55 -15.20
N PRO A 116 4.91 5.77 -13.86
CA PRO A 116 5.59 4.85 -12.95
C PRO A 116 4.99 3.43 -12.90
N PHE A 117 3.73 3.28 -13.32
CA PHE A 117 2.98 2.03 -13.21
C PHE A 117 3.00 1.19 -14.49
N PHE A 118 3.70 1.64 -15.53
CA PHE A 118 3.79 0.95 -16.80
C PHE A 118 5.23 0.75 -17.23
N PHE A 119 5.47 -0.29 -18.01
CA PHE A 119 6.73 -0.49 -18.72
C PHE A 119 6.48 -0.94 -20.16
N ALA A 120 7.41 -0.61 -21.05
CA ALA A 120 7.44 -1.06 -22.43
C ALA A 120 8.62 -2.01 -22.61
N GLY A 121 8.35 -3.24 -23.00
CA GLY A 121 9.38 -4.26 -23.17
C GLY A 121 8.84 -5.57 -23.72
N LYS A 122 9.75 -6.47 -24.10
CA LYS A 122 9.39 -7.83 -24.52
C LYS A 122 8.68 -8.53 -23.38
N ALA A 123 7.53 -9.10 -23.69
CA ALA A 123 6.81 -9.93 -22.74
C ALA A 123 7.54 -11.27 -22.61
N GLU A 124 8.01 -11.62 -21.42
CA GLU A 124 8.47 -12.98 -21.15
C GLU A 124 7.29 -13.94 -21.34
N GLU A 125 7.44 -14.92 -22.22
CA GLU A 125 6.39 -15.90 -22.58
C GLU A 125 6.27 -17.05 -21.59
N GLU A 126 7.21 -17.18 -20.66
CA GLU A 126 7.21 -18.29 -19.71
C GLU A 126 6.09 -18.09 -18.69
N GLN A 127 5.17 -19.06 -18.64
CA GLN A 127 4.29 -19.24 -17.50
C GLN A 127 5.13 -19.84 -16.38
N PRO A 128 5.49 -19.07 -15.35
CA PRO A 128 6.35 -19.57 -14.30
C PRO A 128 5.61 -20.65 -13.51
N THR A 129 6.33 -21.65 -13.05
CA THR A 129 5.78 -22.62 -12.10
C THR A 129 5.49 -21.92 -10.76
N VAL A 130 4.54 -22.42 -9.95
CA VAL A 130 4.21 -21.84 -8.64
C VAL A 130 5.46 -21.65 -7.76
N GLN A 131 6.42 -22.59 -7.82
CA GLN A 131 7.69 -22.48 -7.11
C GLN A 131 8.55 -21.30 -7.60
N GLU A 132 8.57 -21.04 -8.91
CA GLU A 132 9.27 -19.90 -9.49
C GLU A 132 8.57 -18.59 -9.15
N MET A 133 7.23 -18.59 -9.10
CA MET A 133 6.46 -17.43 -8.64
C MET A 133 6.80 -17.08 -7.19
N LEU A 134 6.87 -18.08 -6.30
CA LEU A 134 7.26 -17.89 -4.90
C LEU A 134 8.71 -17.43 -4.76
N SER A 135 9.63 -17.93 -5.58
CA SER A 135 11.04 -17.55 -5.52
C SER A 135 11.35 -16.19 -6.16
N ARG A 136 10.60 -15.77 -7.19
CA ARG A 136 10.80 -14.50 -7.91
C ARG A 136 9.84 -13.40 -7.43
N GLY A 137 8.99 -13.70 -6.47
CA GLY A 137 8.06 -12.72 -5.91
C GLY A 137 8.76 -11.68 -5.07
N ARG A 138 8.11 -10.52 -4.95
CA ARG A 138 8.56 -9.42 -4.11
C ARG A 138 8.13 -9.70 -2.68
N HIS A 139 9.08 -9.58 -1.75
CA HIS A 139 8.84 -9.66 -0.32
C HIS A 139 9.05 -8.28 0.29
N GLU A 140 8.08 -7.83 1.08
CA GLU A 140 8.13 -6.56 1.79
C GLU A 140 7.86 -6.82 3.28
N VAL A 141 8.71 -6.25 4.13
CA VAL A 141 8.60 -6.34 5.58
C VAL A 141 8.59 -4.92 6.12
N GLN A 142 7.53 -4.56 6.83
CA GLN A 142 7.43 -3.31 7.55
C GLN A 142 7.34 -3.61 9.04
N SER A 143 8.14 -2.92 9.84
CA SER A 143 8.04 -2.96 11.30
C SER A 143 7.97 -1.55 11.84
N ARG A 144 7.07 -1.35 12.81
CA ARG A 144 6.91 -0.11 13.55
C ARG A 144 7.07 -0.40 15.04
N PHE A 145 7.78 0.49 15.70
CA PHE A 145 7.99 0.47 17.14
C PHE A 145 7.87 1.90 17.67
N ASP A 146 6.86 2.13 18.50
CA ASP A 146 6.62 3.44 19.08
C ASP A 146 6.73 3.35 20.60
N LYS A 147 7.63 4.16 21.17
CA LYS A 147 7.81 4.29 22.61
C LYS A 147 7.75 5.75 23.03
N THR A 148 6.89 6.04 23.99
CA THR A 148 6.81 7.38 24.59
C THR A 148 7.92 7.55 25.62
N LEU A 149 8.70 8.64 25.52
CA LEU A 149 9.78 8.91 26.48
C LEU A 149 9.27 9.38 27.85
N GLN A 150 8.06 9.95 27.90
CA GLN A 150 7.42 10.36 29.14
C GLN A 150 6.78 9.17 29.84
N ASN A 151 7.09 9.01 31.12
CA ASN A 151 6.47 7.98 31.96
C ASN A 151 4.97 8.25 32.11
N ARG A 152 4.15 7.33 31.60
CA ARG A 152 2.69 7.37 31.70
C ARG A 152 2.25 6.79 33.06
N ALA A 153 1.31 7.44 33.73
CA ALA A 153 0.90 7.09 35.10
C ALA A 153 0.47 5.62 35.27
N GLY A 154 -0.18 5.02 34.26
CA GLY A 154 -0.65 3.62 34.32
C GLY A 154 0.44 2.55 34.23
N TYR A 155 1.69 2.92 33.96
CA TYR A 155 2.85 2.01 33.90
C TYR A 155 3.78 2.17 35.11
N GLY A 156 3.39 2.98 36.09
CA GLY A 156 4.13 3.15 37.33
C GLY A 156 4.06 1.94 38.26
N GLU A 157 4.96 1.91 39.25
CA GLU A 157 4.88 0.96 40.35
C GLU A 157 3.82 1.41 41.37
N PHE A 158 2.92 0.50 41.74
CA PHE A 158 1.86 0.74 42.72
C PHE A 158 1.98 -0.27 43.85
N ALA A 159 1.81 0.19 45.10
CA ALA A 159 1.77 -0.69 46.26
C ALA A 159 0.54 -1.62 46.23
N ASP A 160 0.68 -2.84 46.76
CA ASP A 160 -0.37 -3.86 46.74
C ASP A 160 -1.68 -3.39 47.40
N SER A 161 -1.60 -2.54 48.43
CA SER A 161 -2.77 -1.93 49.09
C SER A 161 -3.58 -1.01 48.17
N ILE A 162 -2.92 -0.36 47.21
CA ILE A 162 -3.56 0.51 46.21
C ILE A 162 -4.19 -0.34 45.11
N LEU A 163 -3.53 -1.42 44.68
CA LEU A 163 -4.07 -2.34 43.67
C LEU A 163 -5.24 -3.16 44.21
N GLN A 164 -5.27 -3.49 45.49
CA GLN A 164 -6.43 -4.14 46.11
C GLN A 164 -7.68 -3.23 46.14
N ARG A 165 -7.47 -1.91 46.30
CA ARG A 165 -8.56 -0.92 46.26
C ARG A 165 -8.94 -0.52 44.84
N TYR A 166 -7.97 -0.47 43.92
CA TYR A 166 -8.12 -0.06 42.53
C TYR A 166 -7.37 -1.04 41.60
N PRO A 167 -7.97 -2.20 41.30
CA PRO A 167 -7.28 -3.27 40.56
C PRO A 167 -6.90 -2.89 39.12
N ASN A 168 -7.61 -1.94 38.50
CA ASN A 168 -7.39 -1.51 37.12
C ASN A 168 -6.44 -0.29 36.99
N ARG A 169 -5.67 0.05 38.03
CA ARG A 169 -4.75 1.21 37.99
C ARG A 169 -3.47 0.97 37.20
N LYS A 170 -3.11 -0.30 36.97
CA LYS A 170 -1.85 -0.70 36.33
C LYS A 170 -2.14 -1.46 35.04
N TYR A 171 -1.49 -1.06 33.94
CA TYR A 171 -1.51 -1.83 32.71
C TYR A 171 -0.76 -3.16 32.90
N ARG A 172 -1.22 -4.21 32.23
CA ARG A 172 -0.67 -5.56 32.41
C ARG A 172 0.62 -5.77 31.64
N GLY A 173 0.74 -5.13 30.48
CA GLY A 173 1.89 -5.22 29.59
C GLY A 173 2.72 -3.95 29.50
N GLU A 174 3.58 -3.93 28.49
CA GLU A 174 4.62 -2.93 28.31
C GLU A 174 4.12 -1.65 27.62
N ASP A 175 4.85 -0.55 27.80
CA ASP A 175 4.50 0.82 27.40
C ASP A 175 4.80 1.19 25.94
N PHE A 176 4.98 0.19 25.09
CA PHE A 176 5.32 0.38 23.68
C PHE A 176 4.27 -0.26 22.77
N TYR A 177 4.08 0.39 21.63
CA TYR A 177 3.33 -0.11 20.50
C TYR A 177 4.30 -0.82 19.55
N THR A 178 3.88 -1.94 18.97
CA THR A 178 4.63 -2.57 17.88
C THR A 178 3.69 -3.16 16.84
N SER A 179 4.04 -2.98 15.58
CA SER A 179 3.39 -3.69 14.49
C SER A 179 4.41 -4.26 13.50
N MET A 180 4.03 -5.38 12.91
CA MET A 180 4.79 -6.10 11.90
C MET A 180 3.86 -6.45 10.76
N LYS A 181 4.17 -5.96 9.55
CA LYS A 181 3.45 -6.29 8.33
C LYS A 181 4.40 -7.00 7.38
N TYR A 182 3.98 -8.14 6.87
CA TYR A 182 4.65 -8.88 5.82
C TYR A 182 3.74 -8.94 4.60
N ALA A 183 4.28 -8.58 3.44
CA ALA A 183 3.59 -8.67 2.17
C ALA A 183 4.43 -9.44 1.16
N PHE A 184 3.79 -10.36 0.47
CA PHE A 184 4.34 -11.06 -0.67
C PHE A 184 3.48 -10.75 -1.90
N THR A 185 4.11 -10.36 -3.00
CA THR A 185 3.42 -10.06 -4.25
C THR A 185 4.18 -10.62 -5.43
N TYR A 186 3.49 -11.36 -6.29
CA TYR A 186 3.99 -11.81 -7.58
C TYR A 186 3.07 -11.33 -8.70
N ARG A 187 3.46 -10.25 -9.37
CA ARG A 187 2.69 -9.60 -10.45
C ARG A 187 1.24 -9.37 -9.99
N ASP A 188 0.27 -9.69 -10.85
CA ASP A 188 -1.17 -9.68 -10.56
C ASP A 188 -1.70 -11.07 -10.13
N LYS A 189 -0.83 -12.08 -10.03
CA LYS A 189 -1.25 -13.48 -9.84
C LYS A 189 -1.36 -13.91 -8.38
N ILE A 190 -0.39 -13.55 -7.54
CA ILE A 190 -0.37 -13.99 -6.14
C ILE A 190 -0.12 -12.77 -5.26
N GLN A 191 -0.98 -12.58 -4.27
CA GLN A 191 -0.82 -11.60 -3.20
C GLN A 191 -1.05 -12.30 -1.88
N PHE A 192 -0.12 -12.15 -0.95
CA PHE A 192 -0.23 -12.67 0.40
C PHE A 192 0.19 -11.59 1.38
N GLY A 193 -0.51 -11.50 2.50
CA GLY A 193 -0.20 -10.56 3.56
C GLY A 193 -0.44 -11.16 4.93
N LEU A 194 0.43 -10.81 5.86
CA LEU A 194 0.30 -11.14 7.27
C LEU A 194 0.60 -9.88 8.07
N VAL A 195 -0.26 -9.59 9.05
CA VAL A 195 -0.12 -8.45 9.94
C VAL A 195 -0.22 -8.94 11.38
N GLY A 196 0.67 -8.43 12.22
CA GLY A 196 0.60 -8.53 13.67
C GLY A 196 0.70 -7.15 14.27
N GLU A 197 -0.16 -6.84 15.22
CA GLU A 197 -0.15 -5.57 15.97
C GLU A 197 -0.26 -5.84 17.47
N LYS A 198 0.29 -4.92 18.25
CA LYS A 198 0.21 -4.91 19.70
C LYS A 198 0.09 -3.48 20.16
N ASP A 199 -0.97 -3.22 20.92
CA ASP A 199 -1.18 -1.92 21.56
C ASP A 199 -0.36 -1.74 22.86
N PRO A 200 -0.10 -0.49 23.28
CA PRO A 200 0.53 -0.22 24.56
C PRO A 200 -0.33 -0.74 25.73
N GLY A 201 0.28 -1.50 26.64
CA GLY A 201 -0.38 -2.02 27.85
C GLY A 201 -0.86 -3.46 27.75
N GLU A 202 -0.79 -4.04 26.56
CA GLU A 202 -1.00 -5.45 26.23
C GLU A 202 0.26 -6.28 26.55
N PRO A 203 0.16 -7.46 27.20
CA PRO A 203 1.32 -8.32 27.47
C PRO A 203 1.93 -8.92 26.20
N PHE A 204 3.24 -8.79 25.98
CA PHE A 204 3.93 -9.40 24.84
C PHE A 204 4.84 -10.56 25.23
N LEU A 205 4.62 -11.75 24.64
CA LEU A 205 5.46 -12.95 24.82
C LEU A 205 5.75 -13.30 26.30
N GLN A 206 4.78 -13.06 27.19
CA GLN A 206 4.92 -13.36 28.61
C GLN A 206 4.59 -14.84 28.89
N LYS A 207 5.17 -15.41 29.95
CA LYS A 207 5.01 -16.83 30.32
C LYS A 207 3.54 -17.28 30.51
N ASN A 208 2.66 -16.34 30.86
CA ASN A 208 1.22 -16.58 31.05
C ASN A 208 0.35 -16.08 29.87
N TYR A 209 0.97 -15.53 28.82
CA TYR A 209 0.31 -15.01 27.62
C TYR A 209 1.13 -15.40 26.37
N PRO A 210 0.96 -16.64 25.87
CA PRO A 210 1.75 -17.18 24.76
C PRO A 210 1.36 -16.58 23.41
N VAL A 211 0.22 -15.90 23.33
CA VAL A 211 -0.28 -15.23 22.13
C VAL A 211 0.44 -13.88 22.07
N GLY A 212 1.48 -13.78 21.23
CA GLY A 212 2.41 -12.64 21.26
C GLY A 212 1.73 -11.31 20.94
N TYR A 213 1.14 -11.20 19.76
CA TYR A 213 0.38 -10.02 19.29
C TYR A 213 -1.10 -10.18 19.65
N ASP A 214 -1.80 -9.06 19.87
CA ASP A 214 -3.23 -9.06 20.21
C ASP A 214 -4.11 -9.23 18.95
N HIS A 215 -3.67 -8.62 17.85
CA HIS A 215 -4.32 -8.66 16.55
C HIS A 215 -3.44 -9.37 15.52
N TYR A 216 -4.07 -10.25 14.75
CA TYR A 216 -3.48 -10.90 13.59
C TYR A 216 -4.40 -10.80 12.38
N GLY A 217 -3.90 -10.21 11.31
CA GLY A 217 -4.56 -10.16 10.00
C GLY A 217 -3.85 -11.07 9.01
N LEU A 218 -4.62 -11.76 8.17
CA LEU A 218 -4.08 -12.57 7.08
C LEU A 218 -4.92 -12.40 5.84
N HIS A 219 -4.28 -12.25 4.68
CA HIS A 219 -4.98 -12.34 3.40
C HIS A 219 -4.17 -13.09 2.36
N LEU A 220 -4.89 -13.79 1.49
CA LEU A 220 -4.35 -14.50 0.35
C LEU A 220 -5.28 -14.29 -0.85
N ILE A 221 -4.74 -13.75 -1.94
CA ILE A 221 -5.42 -13.60 -3.22
C ILE A 221 -4.61 -14.30 -4.30
N ILE A 222 -5.25 -15.23 -5.00
CA ILE A 222 -4.67 -15.97 -6.12
C ILE A 222 -5.55 -15.74 -7.35
N ARG A 223 -4.95 -15.31 -8.46
CA ARG A 223 -5.62 -15.05 -9.74
C ARG A 223 -5.01 -15.90 -10.85
N GLU A 224 -5.88 -16.38 -11.73
CA GLU A 224 -5.51 -17.04 -12.99
C GLU A 224 -4.49 -18.19 -12.83
N LEU A 225 -4.73 -19.05 -11.84
CA LEU A 225 -3.90 -20.22 -11.56
C LEU A 225 -4.61 -21.48 -12.07
N GLY A 226 -4.30 -21.85 -13.31
CA GLY A 226 -4.91 -22.98 -14.00
C GLY A 226 -6.39 -22.73 -14.32
N LYS A 227 -7.29 -23.57 -13.80
CA LYS A 227 -8.76 -23.42 -13.98
C LYS A 227 -9.38 -22.40 -13.01
N LEU A 228 -8.63 -21.97 -12.00
CA LEU A 228 -9.11 -21.08 -10.97
C LEU A 228 -8.95 -19.63 -11.43
N LYS A 229 -10.08 -18.91 -11.57
CA LYS A 229 -10.09 -17.50 -11.97
C LYS A 229 -9.60 -16.59 -10.83
N THR A 230 -10.22 -16.69 -9.65
CA THR A 230 -9.80 -15.92 -8.47
C THR A 230 -10.18 -16.66 -7.19
N LEU A 231 -9.27 -16.72 -6.22
CA LEU A 231 -9.47 -17.22 -4.87
C LEU A 231 -9.01 -16.14 -3.91
N ALA A 232 -9.86 -15.75 -2.97
CA ALA A 232 -9.56 -14.81 -1.91
C ALA A 232 -9.89 -15.46 -0.56
N VAL A 233 -8.96 -15.41 0.39
CA VAL A 233 -9.08 -15.99 1.74
C VAL A 233 -8.54 -14.99 2.75
N GLY A 234 -9.25 -14.82 3.87
CA GLY A 234 -8.86 -13.90 4.95
C GLY A 234 -9.44 -12.50 4.77
N ASP A 235 -8.65 -11.46 5.05
CA ASP A 235 -9.10 -10.07 5.04
C ASP A 235 -9.04 -9.47 3.63
N TYR A 236 -10.19 -9.24 3.03
CA TYR A 236 -10.29 -8.70 1.67
C TYR A 236 -11.34 -7.59 1.57
N ARG A 237 -11.13 -6.69 0.62
CA ARG A 237 -12.06 -5.65 0.22
C ARG A 237 -12.76 -6.06 -1.06
N LEU A 238 -14.06 -5.83 -1.10
CA LEU A 238 -14.92 -6.13 -2.24
C LEU A 238 -15.73 -4.89 -2.60
N SER A 239 -15.90 -4.68 -3.90
CA SER A 239 -16.80 -3.66 -4.43
C SER A 239 -17.67 -4.29 -5.52
N PHE A 240 -18.97 -4.35 -5.27
CA PHE A 240 -19.96 -4.97 -6.16
C PHE A 240 -21.10 -4.01 -6.49
N GLY A 241 -21.64 -4.15 -7.71
CA GLY A 241 -22.80 -3.39 -8.15
C GLY A 241 -22.52 -1.90 -8.17
N GLN A 242 -21.36 -1.50 -8.69
CA GLN A 242 -20.91 -0.10 -8.73
C GLN A 242 -20.69 0.53 -7.35
N GLY A 243 -20.56 -0.29 -6.31
CA GLY A 243 -20.50 0.15 -4.92
C GLY A 243 -21.86 0.49 -4.32
N LEU A 244 -22.96 0.20 -5.01
CA LEU A 244 -24.33 0.37 -4.49
C LEU A 244 -24.81 -0.85 -3.70
N ILE A 245 -24.30 -2.05 -4.02
CA ILE A 245 -24.68 -3.30 -3.36
C ILE A 245 -23.74 -3.59 -2.19
N LEU A 246 -22.43 -3.49 -2.43
CA LEU A 246 -21.39 -3.67 -1.43
C LEU A 246 -20.21 -2.79 -1.82
N ASN A 247 -19.75 -1.92 -0.92
CA ASN A 247 -18.55 -1.14 -1.16
C ASN A 247 -17.68 -1.07 0.10
N ASN A 248 -16.61 -1.85 0.12
CA ASN A 248 -15.51 -1.72 1.08
C ASN A 248 -14.27 -1.12 0.41
N ASP A 249 -14.41 -0.48 -0.76
CA ASP A 249 -13.33 0.19 -1.49
C ASP A 249 -13.52 1.72 -1.44
N PHE A 250 -12.45 2.47 -1.69
CA PHE A 250 -12.42 3.92 -1.49
C PHE A 250 -13.31 4.67 -2.45
N MET A 251 -13.98 5.68 -1.89
CA MET A 251 -14.72 6.65 -2.68
C MET A 251 -13.85 7.88 -2.90
N ILE A 252 -13.20 7.97 -4.07
CA ILE A 252 -12.63 9.24 -4.52
C ILE A 252 -13.80 10.24 -4.64
N SER A 253 -13.73 11.33 -3.88
CA SER A 253 -14.73 12.38 -3.84
C SER A 253 -14.60 13.32 -5.05
N LYS A 254 -15.63 14.15 -5.27
CA LYS A 254 -15.95 14.90 -6.51
C LYS A 254 -14.91 15.90 -7.03
N SER A 255 -13.69 16.02 -6.46
CA SER A 255 -12.84 17.19 -6.71
C SER A 255 -12.15 17.24 -8.09
N TRP A 256 -12.02 16.12 -8.83
CA TRP A 256 -11.22 16.11 -10.06
C TRP A 256 -11.84 15.45 -11.31
N GLY A 257 -13.17 15.49 -11.45
CA GLY A 257 -13.81 15.17 -12.73
C GLY A 257 -15.32 14.97 -12.63
N THR A 258 -16.07 15.79 -13.37
CA THR A 258 -17.54 15.74 -13.50
C THR A 258 -18.09 14.45 -14.14
N ASN A 259 -17.22 13.49 -14.53
CA ASN A 259 -17.60 12.23 -15.20
C ASN A 259 -17.30 10.93 -14.40
N THR A 260 -17.01 11.02 -13.11
CA THR A 260 -16.58 9.86 -12.27
C THR A 260 -17.71 8.94 -11.76
N ILE A 261 -18.91 8.97 -12.37
CA ILE A 261 -20.11 8.31 -11.80
C ILE A 261 -20.23 6.83 -12.20
N ILE A 262 -19.50 6.33 -13.21
CA ILE A 262 -19.58 4.92 -13.61
C ILE A 262 -18.57 4.09 -12.80
N ARG A 263 -18.96 3.70 -11.59
CA ARG A 263 -18.22 2.70 -10.80
C ARG A 263 -18.56 1.30 -11.30
N ARG A 264 -17.64 0.34 -11.20
CA ARG A 264 -17.86 -1.04 -11.64
C ARG A 264 -17.51 -2.02 -10.53
N THR A 265 -18.07 -3.22 -10.65
CA THR A 265 -17.68 -4.35 -9.80
C THR A 265 -16.19 -4.63 -10.00
N GLN A 266 -15.42 -4.54 -8.91
CA GLN A 266 -14.01 -4.87 -8.92
C GLN A 266 -13.79 -6.24 -8.28
N GLY A 267 -12.73 -6.93 -8.71
CA GLY A 267 -12.32 -8.18 -8.08
C GLY A 267 -11.86 -7.95 -6.63
N PRO A 268 -11.78 -9.01 -5.80
CA PRO A 268 -11.29 -8.91 -4.43
C PRO A 268 -9.94 -8.22 -4.37
N LYS A 269 -9.81 -7.20 -3.52
CA LYS A 269 -8.55 -6.51 -3.24
C LYS A 269 -8.06 -6.84 -1.84
N ARG A 270 -6.75 -6.75 -1.64
CA ARG A 270 -6.15 -6.96 -0.33
C ARG A 270 -6.54 -5.86 0.66
N HIS A 271 -6.62 -6.23 1.94
CA HIS A 271 -6.81 -5.32 3.06
C HIS A 271 -5.63 -5.42 4.02
N PHE A 272 -5.07 -4.28 4.42
CA PHE A 272 -3.95 -4.20 5.37
C PHE A 272 -4.26 -3.28 6.56
N SER A 273 -5.53 -2.92 6.77
CA SER A 273 -5.90 -2.09 7.92
C SER A 273 -5.77 -2.90 9.19
N THR A 274 -5.19 -2.24 10.17
CA THR A 274 -5.08 -2.65 11.56
C THR A 274 -6.02 -1.85 12.47
N ALA A 275 -6.72 -0.86 11.91
CA ALA A 275 -7.70 -0.09 12.67
C ALA A 275 -8.94 -0.97 12.97
N GLU A 276 -9.26 -1.09 14.26
CA GLU A 276 -10.56 -1.61 14.75
C GLU A 276 -11.73 -0.69 14.39
#